data_AF-A0A9R1UHQ5-F1
#
_entry.id   AF-A0A9R1UHQ5-F1
#
_cell.length_a   1.000
_cell.length_b   1.000
_cell.length_c   1.000
_cell.angle_alpha   90.00
_cell.angle_beta   90.00
_cell.angle_gamma   90.00
#
_symmetry.space_group_name_H-M   'P 1'
#
loop_
_entity.id
_entity.type
_entity.pdbx_description
1 polymer ?
#
loop_
_entity_poly.entity_id
_entity_poly.type
_entity_poly.pdbx_seq_one_letter_code
_entity_poly.pdbx_strand_id
1 'polypeptide(L)'
;MPRRSRARLNLNQRPEPEQQQPQPPPPETNPPISSTELEEIIAQRIVAALASVTRGGVRNEGNVRTARMCTYKDFMNCKPKSFHGTEGVVSLTWWIEKTESVFQISFCPNECKVRFAVCTFTESTLTWWNNQVNTMGIDDANSMQWEELKRMLVEEYCPREEIHNLEQEL
;
A
#
# COMPACT_ATOMS: atom_id res chain seq x y z
N MET A 1 77.72 19.04 59.25
CA MET A 1 77.36 17.61 59.36
C MET A 1 75.93 17.50 59.88
N PRO A 2 75.01 16.81 59.16
CA PRO A 2 73.57 16.85 59.42
C PRO A 2 73.15 15.78 60.44
N ARG A 3 72.18 16.08 61.31
CA ARG A 3 71.52 15.06 62.15
C ARG A 3 70.13 14.75 61.60
N ARG A 4 70.01 13.55 61.01
CA ARG A 4 68.79 12.96 60.45
C ARG A 4 67.76 12.73 61.56
N SER A 5 66.56 13.26 61.34
CA SER A 5 65.35 12.93 62.10
C SER A 5 64.95 11.48 61.86
N ARG A 6 64.63 10.75 62.94
CA ARG A 6 63.99 9.43 62.90
C ARG A 6 62.58 9.57 63.43
N ALA A 7 61.61 9.30 62.56
CA ALA A 7 60.19 9.25 62.87
C ALA A 7 59.92 8.15 63.92
N ARG A 8 59.06 8.44 64.89
CA ARG A 8 58.44 7.43 65.75
C ARG A 8 57.00 7.24 65.30
N LEU A 9 56.68 6.03 64.85
CA LEU A 9 55.34 5.55 64.55
C LEU A 9 54.57 5.44 65.88
N ASN A 10 53.43 6.12 65.99
CA ASN A 10 52.56 6.00 67.14
C ASN A 10 51.58 4.83 66.90
N LEU A 11 51.78 3.76 67.64
CA LEU A 11 51.04 2.50 67.55
C LEU A 11 49.97 2.52 68.66
N ASN A 12 48.82 3.18 68.45
CA ASN A 12 47.57 3.01 69.22
C ASN A 12 46.48 4.00 68.81
N GLN A 13 45.95 3.87 67.59
CA GLN A 13 44.59 4.31 67.31
C GLN A 13 43.75 3.07 67.05
N ARG A 14 42.90 2.73 68.03
CA ARG A 14 41.85 1.72 67.89
C ARG A 14 40.79 2.31 66.95
N PRO A 15 40.44 1.68 65.81
CA PRO A 15 39.38 2.20 64.96
C PRO A 15 38.04 2.15 65.71
N GLU A 16 37.27 3.23 65.61
CA GLU A 16 35.86 3.29 66.00
C GLU A 16 35.06 2.21 65.23
N PRO A 17 33.98 1.63 65.80
CA PRO A 17 33.16 0.66 65.07
C PRO A 17 32.47 1.36 63.89
N GLU A 18 32.79 0.94 62.67
CA GLU A 18 32.10 1.39 61.46
C GLU A 18 30.59 1.10 61.61
N GLN A 19 29.79 2.17 61.62
CA GLN A 19 28.36 2.05 61.37
C GLN A 19 28.19 1.51 59.95
N GLN A 20 27.87 0.22 59.80
CA GLN A 20 27.52 -0.37 58.52
C GLN A 20 26.30 0.34 57.95
N GLN A 21 26.55 1.21 56.96
CA GLN A 21 25.52 1.76 56.10
C GLN A 21 24.87 0.58 55.33
N PRO A 22 23.53 0.48 55.22
CA PRO A 22 22.90 -0.63 54.51
C PRO A 22 23.45 -0.71 53.08
N GLN A 23 23.97 -1.88 52.68
CA GLN A 23 24.39 -2.07 51.30
C GLN A 23 23.16 -1.97 50.38
N PRO A 24 23.25 -1.26 49.24
CA PRO A 24 22.15 -1.24 48.28
C PRO A 24 21.85 -2.67 47.82
N PRO A 25 20.57 -3.05 47.62
CA PRO A 25 20.23 -4.37 47.11
C PRO A 25 20.92 -4.59 45.75
N PRO A 26 21.34 -5.83 45.42
CA PRO A 26 21.90 -6.14 44.11
C PRO A 26 20.91 -5.69 43.03
N PRO A 27 21.39 -5.21 41.86
CA PRO A 27 20.49 -4.87 40.77
C PRO A 27 19.67 -6.11 40.40
N GLU A 28 18.35 -6.02 40.58
CA GLU A 28 17.42 -7.04 40.09
C GLU A 28 17.65 -7.19 38.59
N THR A 29 18.29 -8.29 38.21
CA THR A 29 18.51 -8.62 36.81
C THR A 29 17.19 -9.16 36.31
N ASN A 30 16.40 -8.31 35.66
CA ASN A 30 15.19 -8.75 34.96
C ASN A 30 15.57 -9.92 34.04
N PRO A 31 14.87 -11.06 34.10
CA PRO A 31 15.20 -12.20 33.26
C PRO A 31 15.10 -11.78 31.79
N PRO A 32 16.04 -12.23 30.91
CA PRO A 32 15.92 -11.98 29.49
C PRO A 32 14.64 -12.65 28.99
N ILE A 33 13.72 -11.85 28.46
CA ILE A 33 12.47 -12.32 27.85
C ILE A 33 12.85 -13.32 26.76
N SER A 34 12.29 -14.54 26.85
CA SER A 34 12.57 -15.60 25.88
C SER A 34 11.97 -15.26 24.51
N SER A 35 12.56 -15.76 23.42
CA SER A 35 12.04 -15.54 22.06
C SER A 35 10.56 -15.95 21.94
N THR A 36 10.17 -17.00 22.65
CA THR A 36 8.81 -17.50 22.75
C THR A 36 7.85 -16.55 23.45
N GLU A 37 8.26 -15.93 24.57
CA GLU A 37 7.45 -14.91 25.23
C GLU A 37 7.30 -13.66 24.36
N LEU A 38 8.34 -13.29 23.62
CA LEU A 38 8.25 -12.17 22.69
C LEU A 38 7.25 -12.45 21.58
N GLU A 39 7.28 -13.64 20.97
CA GLU A 39 6.30 -14.06 19.96
C GLU A 39 4.88 -14.09 20.52
N GLU A 40 4.70 -14.56 21.75
CA GLU A 40 3.38 -14.61 22.38
C GLU A 40 2.84 -13.20 22.69
N ILE A 41 3.68 -12.29 23.17
CA ILE A 41 3.34 -10.88 23.38
C ILE A 41 2.94 -10.22 22.05
N ILE A 42 3.64 -10.53 20.96
CA ILE A 42 3.31 -10.01 19.62
C ILE A 42 1.97 -10.58 19.17
N ALA A 43 1.75 -11.89 19.28
CA ALA A 43 0.51 -12.54 18.89
C ALA A 43 -0.70 -12.01 19.67
N GLN A 44 -0.57 -11.87 21.00
CA GLN A 44 -1.62 -11.30 21.85
C GLN A 44 -1.96 -9.86 21.46
N ARG A 45 -0.96 -9.03 21.13
CA ARG A 45 -1.17 -7.65 20.70
C ARG A 45 -1.87 -7.56 19.34
N ILE A 46 -1.54 -8.43 18.39
CA ILE A 46 -2.21 -8.51 17.09
C ILE A 46 -3.69 -8.88 17.28
N VAL A 47 -3.98 -9.91 18.09
CA VAL A 47 -5.36 -10.34 18.36
C VAL A 47 -6.18 -9.24 19.04
N ALA A 48 -5.60 -8.53 20.03
CA ALA A 48 -6.28 -7.43 20.71
C ALA A 48 -6.59 -6.25 19.76
N ALA A 49 -5.68 -5.93 18.84
CA ALA A 49 -5.88 -4.90 17.83
C ALA A 49 -6.96 -5.28 16.80
N LEU A 50 -7.02 -6.53 16.38
CA LEU A 50 -8.07 -7.01 15.46
C LEU A 50 -9.45 -7.05 16.14
N ALA A 51 -9.49 -7.39 17.43
CA ALA A 51 -10.71 -7.40 18.23
C ALA A 51 -11.28 -5.99 18.47
N SER A 52 -10.44 -4.95 18.54
CA SER A 52 -10.90 -3.56 18.68
C SER A 52 -11.44 -3.00 17.37
N VAL A 53 -10.91 -3.42 16.21
CA VAL A 53 -11.43 -3.07 14.87
C VAL A 53 -12.81 -3.67 14.61
N THR A 54 -13.10 -4.88 15.12
CA THR A 54 -14.37 -5.58 14.88
C THR A 54 -15.50 -5.18 15.84
N ARG A 55 -15.20 -4.59 17.00
CA ARG A 55 -16.22 -4.19 18.00
C ARG A 55 -16.42 -2.68 18.18
N GLY A 56 -15.50 -1.84 17.71
CA GLY A 56 -15.63 -0.39 17.82
C GLY A 56 -15.42 0.27 16.47
N GLY A 57 -16.46 0.93 15.94
CA GLY A 57 -16.27 1.89 14.86
C GLY A 57 -15.39 3.04 15.37
N VAL A 58 -14.15 3.11 14.90
CA VAL A 58 -13.20 4.13 15.32
C VAL A 58 -13.34 5.36 14.42
N ARG A 59 -13.91 6.42 14.98
CA ARG A 59 -13.64 7.80 14.56
C ARG A 59 -12.26 8.18 15.07
N ASN A 60 -11.29 8.38 14.19
CA ASN A 60 -10.00 8.97 14.52
C ASN A 60 -9.71 10.15 13.59
N GLU A 61 -9.78 11.36 14.15
CA GLU A 61 -9.24 12.61 13.61
C GLU A 61 -7.71 12.66 13.75
N GLY A 62 -7.03 11.74 13.08
CA GLY A 62 -5.57 11.68 13.01
C GLY A 62 -5.16 11.15 11.64
N ASN A 63 -4.79 12.07 10.76
CA ASN A 63 -4.61 11.93 9.31
C ASN A 63 -3.46 10.97 8.90
N VAL A 64 -3.55 9.68 9.23
CA VAL A 64 -3.04 8.65 8.32
C VAL A 64 -4.11 8.51 7.27
N ARG A 65 -3.94 9.20 6.14
CA ARG A 65 -4.78 9.00 4.96
C ARG A 65 -4.58 7.56 4.54
N THR A 66 -5.43 6.63 5.00
CA THR A 66 -5.77 5.47 4.17
C THR A 66 -6.20 6.07 2.85
N ALA A 67 -5.31 6.03 1.86
CA ALA A 67 -5.58 6.53 0.53
C ALA A 67 -6.89 5.88 0.10
N ARG A 68 -7.94 6.69 -0.03
CA ARG A 68 -9.25 6.19 -0.39
C ARG A 68 -9.11 5.52 -1.74
N MET A 69 -9.20 4.20 -1.77
CA MET A 69 -9.17 3.45 -3.03
C MET A 69 -10.41 3.81 -3.83
N CYS A 70 -10.23 4.07 -5.13
CA CYS A 70 -11.33 4.30 -6.04
C CYS A 70 -12.33 3.14 -5.96
N THR A 71 -13.60 3.48 -5.77
CA THR A 71 -14.68 2.51 -5.90
C THR A 71 -15.30 2.60 -7.29
N TYR A 72 -16.02 1.56 -7.71
CA TYR A 72 -16.82 1.62 -8.92
C TYR A 72 -17.80 2.82 -8.92
N LYS A 73 -18.34 3.17 -7.74
CA LYS A 73 -19.20 4.35 -7.58
C LYS A 73 -18.45 5.65 -7.86
N ASP A 74 -17.19 5.77 -7.44
CA ASP A 74 -16.38 6.96 -7.71
C ASP A 74 -16.10 7.11 -9.21
N PHE A 75 -15.77 6.01 -9.89
CA PHE A 75 -15.65 5.97 -11.35
C PHE A 75 -16.96 6.41 -12.03
N MET A 76 -18.11 5.85 -11.65
CA MET A 76 -19.40 6.17 -12.25
C MET A 76 -19.88 7.60 -11.95
N ASN A 77 -19.52 8.16 -10.80
CA ASN A 77 -19.81 9.55 -10.46
C ASN A 77 -19.13 10.55 -11.41
N CYS A 78 -18.00 10.16 -12.01
CA CYS A 78 -17.33 10.95 -13.05
C CYS A 78 -18.04 10.91 -14.41
N LYS A 79 -19.13 10.12 -14.54
CA LYS A 79 -19.91 9.94 -15.77
C LYS A 79 -19.02 9.56 -16.95
N PRO A 80 -18.39 8.37 -16.89
CA PRO A 80 -17.49 7.94 -17.94
C PRO A 80 -18.23 7.85 -19.28
N LYS A 81 -17.53 8.16 -20.37
CA LYS A 81 -18.10 8.14 -21.72
C LYS A 81 -18.23 6.69 -22.18
N SER A 82 -19.35 6.35 -22.83
CA SER A 82 -19.51 5.04 -23.48
C SER A 82 -18.76 4.97 -24.81
N PHE A 83 -18.39 3.76 -25.22
CA PHE A 83 -17.76 3.49 -26.52
C PHE A 83 -18.52 2.40 -27.28
N HIS A 84 -18.97 2.74 -28.50
CA HIS A 84 -19.85 1.89 -29.32
C HIS A 84 -19.10 1.09 -30.39
N GLY A 85 -17.87 1.50 -30.73
CA GLY A 85 -16.98 0.78 -31.66
C GLY A 85 -17.07 1.20 -33.14
N THR A 86 -18.00 2.09 -33.52
CA THR A 86 -18.23 2.47 -34.92
C THR A 86 -17.70 3.87 -35.28
N GLU A 87 -17.11 4.57 -34.31
CA GLU A 87 -16.84 6.00 -34.38
C GLU A 87 -15.39 6.31 -34.87
N GLY A 88 -14.64 5.30 -35.30
CA GLY A 88 -13.27 5.40 -35.85
C GLY A 88 -12.15 5.65 -34.82
N VAL A 89 -10.91 5.70 -35.30
CA VAL A 89 -9.69 5.84 -34.47
C VAL A 89 -9.69 7.09 -33.59
N VAL A 90 -10.20 8.23 -34.08
CA VAL A 90 -10.24 9.49 -33.31
C VAL A 90 -11.14 9.33 -32.08
N SER A 91 -12.28 8.67 -32.24
CA SER A 91 -13.22 8.45 -31.13
C SER A 91 -12.71 7.42 -30.13
N LEU A 92 -11.98 6.39 -30.61
CA LEU A 92 -11.27 5.46 -29.73
C LEU A 92 -10.22 6.19 -28.89
N THR A 93 -9.35 6.98 -29.52
CA THR A 93 -8.33 7.78 -28.83
C THR A 93 -8.96 8.69 -27.80
N TRP A 94 -10.01 9.42 -28.17
CA TRP A 94 -10.70 10.31 -27.25
C TRP A 94 -11.35 9.57 -26.07
N TRP A 95 -11.94 8.40 -26.30
CA TRP A 95 -12.49 7.57 -25.24
C TRP A 95 -11.41 7.06 -24.28
N ILE A 96 -10.26 6.63 -24.80
CA ILE A 96 -9.10 6.20 -23.99
C ILE A 96 -8.62 7.35 -23.09
N GLU A 97 -8.34 8.51 -23.67
CA GLU A 97 -7.86 9.69 -22.93
C GLU A 97 -8.85 10.12 -21.84
N LYS A 98 -10.15 10.14 -22.17
CA LYS A 98 -11.19 10.51 -21.22
C LYS A 98 -11.27 9.51 -20.07
N THR A 99 -11.15 8.22 -20.36
CA THR A 99 -11.18 7.14 -19.36
C THR A 99 -9.96 7.19 -18.46
N GLU A 100 -8.77 7.45 -19.01
CA GLU A 100 -7.54 7.65 -18.23
C GLU A 100 -7.63 8.88 -17.31
N SER A 101 -8.22 9.97 -17.77
CA SER A 101 -8.50 11.14 -16.92
C SER A 101 -9.41 10.79 -15.74
N VAL A 102 -10.46 9.99 -15.96
CA VAL A 102 -11.32 9.50 -14.87
C VAL A 102 -10.54 8.64 -13.90
N PHE A 103 -9.66 7.74 -14.37
CA PHE A 103 -8.81 6.93 -13.50
C PHE A 103 -7.90 7.79 -12.63
N GLN A 104 -7.31 8.84 -13.17
CA GLN A 104 -6.44 9.74 -12.42
C GLN A 104 -7.22 10.52 -11.36
N ILE A 105 -8.34 11.14 -11.74
CA ILE A 105 -9.16 11.96 -10.83
C ILE A 105 -9.76 11.12 -9.69
N SER A 106 -10.18 9.89 -10.00
CA SER A 106 -10.78 8.98 -9.03
C SER A 106 -9.76 8.14 -8.24
N PHE A 107 -8.46 8.27 -8.53
CA PHE A 107 -7.39 7.45 -7.95
C PHE A 107 -7.63 5.94 -8.16
N CYS A 108 -7.99 5.55 -9.38
CA CYS A 108 -8.32 4.17 -9.74
C CYS A 108 -7.07 3.26 -9.67
N PRO A 109 -7.09 2.22 -8.81
CA PRO A 109 -5.97 1.29 -8.74
C PRO A 109 -5.92 0.44 -10.01
N ASN A 110 -4.73 -0.04 -10.38
CA ASN A 110 -4.50 -0.69 -11.67
C ASN A 110 -5.39 -1.92 -11.87
N GLU A 111 -5.60 -2.71 -10.81
CA GLU A 111 -6.44 -3.91 -10.81
C GLU A 111 -7.94 -3.63 -11.08
N CYS A 112 -8.40 -2.39 -10.95
CA CYS A 112 -9.78 -2.01 -11.21
C CYS A 112 -10.00 -1.40 -12.59
N LYS A 113 -8.95 -0.91 -13.26
CA LYS A 113 -9.07 -0.08 -14.48
C LYS A 113 -9.81 -0.79 -15.60
N VAL A 114 -9.39 -2.00 -15.98
CA VAL A 114 -10.05 -2.78 -17.05
C VAL A 114 -11.50 -3.04 -16.68
N ARG A 115 -11.75 -3.60 -15.49
CA ARG A 115 -13.10 -3.92 -15.01
C ARG A 115 -14.05 -2.72 -15.00
N PHE A 116 -13.53 -1.53 -14.71
CA PHE A 116 -14.33 -0.30 -14.74
C PHE A 116 -14.51 0.23 -16.16
N ALA A 117 -13.47 0.25 -17.00
CA ALA A 117 -13.59 0.73 -18.38
C ALA A 117 -14.57 -0.10 -19.21
N VAL A 118 -14.51 -1.44 -19.10
CA VAL A 118 -15.34 -2.33 -19.92
C VAL A 118 -16.83 -2.21 -19.60
N CYS A 119 -17.20 -1.64 -18.45
CA CYS A 119 -18.60 -1.33 -18.13
C CYS A 119 -19.18 -0.19 -18.99
N THR A 120 -18.32 0.55 -19.70
CA THR A 120 -18.70 1.65 -20.57
C THR A 120 -18.81 1.22 -22.04
N PHE A 121 -18.41 -0.02 -22.35
CA PHE A 121 -18.62 -0.58 -23.67
C PHE A 121 -20.12 -0.80 -23.93
N THR A 122 -20.53 -0.45 -25.14
CA THR A 122 -21.90 -0.58 -25.60
C THR A 122 -21.90 -1.23 -26.98
N GLU A 123 -23.04 -1.81 -27.37
CA GLU A 123 -23.29 -2.35 -28.72
C GLU A 123 -22.20 -3.30 -29.23
N SER A 124 -21.53 -2.93 -30.33
CA SER A 124 -20.54 -3.77 -31.00
C SER A 124 -19.32 -4.04 -30.12
N THR A 125 -18.87 -3.04 -29.35
CA THR A 125 -17.74 -3.18 -28.42
C THR A 125 -18.05 -4.11 -27.25
N LEU A 126 -19.27 -4.05 -26.72
CA LEU A 126 -19.67 -4.98 -25.66
C LEU A 126 -19.72 -6.43 -26.18
N THR A 127 -20.21 -6.62 -27.40
CA THR A 127 -20.25 -7.94 -28.06
C THR A 127 -18.83 -8.47 -28.28
N TRP A 128 -17.93 -7.63 -28.80
CA TRP A 128 -16.52 -7.95 -28.98
C TRP A 128 -15.85 -8.34 -27.65
N TRP A 129 -16.02 -7.53 -26.60
CA TRP A 129 -15.43 -7.82 -25.29
C TRP A 129 -15.93 -9.14 -24.69
N ASN A 130 -17.23 -9.45 -24.84
CA ASN A 130 -17.78 -10.73 -24.38
C ASN A 130 -17.14 -11.92 -25.11
N ASN A 131 -16.90 -11.82 -26.42
CA ASN A 131 -16.20 -12.85 -27.18
C ASN A 131 -14.75 -13.01 -26.72
N GLN A 132 -14.11 -11.89 -26.40
CA GLN A 132 -12.75 -11.89 -25.89
C GLN A 132 -12.65 -12.58 -24.51
N VAL A 133 -13.57 -12.27 -23.60
CA VAL A 133 -13.70 -12.94 -22.29
C VAL A 133 -13.98 -14.44 -22.46
N ASN A 134 -14.82 -14.83 -23.43
CA ASN A 134 -15.09 -16.24 -23.72
C ASN A 134 -13.83 -16.98 -24.23
N THR A 135 -12.94 -16.27 -24.92
CA THR A 135 -11.73 -16.84 -25.52
C THR A 135 -10.60 -17.01 -24.49
N MET A 136 -10.34 -15.98 -23.67
CA MET A 136 -9.26 -16.04 -22.66
C MET A 136 -9.70 -16.58 -21.30
N GLY A 137 -10.99 -16.52 -20.98
CA GLY A 137 -11.52 -16.83 -19.66
C GLY A 137 -11.66 -15.59 -18.76
N ILE A 138 -12.62 -15.67 -17.82
CA ILE A 138 -12.99 -14.53 -16.96
C ILE A 138 -11.86 -14.13 -15.98
N ASP A 139 -11.05 -15.08 -15.52
CA ASP A 139 -9.96 -14.81 -14.57
C ASP A 139 -8.82 -14.03 -15.23
N ASP A 140 -8.44 -14.41 -16.45
CA ASP A 140 -7.45 -13.70 -17.26
C ASP A 140 -7.97 -12.32 -17.65
N ALA A 141 -9.23 -12.21 -18.09
CA ALA A 141 -9.85 -10.94 -18.40
C ALA A 141 -9.91 -9.98 -17.20
N ASN A 142 -10.15 -10.50 -16.00
CA ASN A 142 -10.16 -9.70 -14.76
C ASN A 142 -8.75 -9.29 -14.29
N SER A 143 -7.72 -10.04 -14.68
CA SER A 143 -6.32 -9.78 -14.34
C SER A 143 -5.60 -8.92 -15.39
N MET A 144 -6.22 -8.72 -16.55
CA MET A 144 -5.70 -7.92 -17.65
C MET A 144 -5.34 -6.50 -17.21
N GLN A 145 -4.18 -6.03 -17.67
CA GLN A 145 -3.74 -4.66 -17.42
C GLN A 145 -4.37 -3.69 -18.42
N TRP A 146 -4.55 -2.43 -18.01
CA TRP A 146 -5.13 -1.39 -18.87
C TRP A 146 -4.39 -1.22 -20.20
N GLU A 147 -3.06 -1.28 -20.19
CA GLU A 147 -2.24 -1.18 -21.40
C GLU A 147 -2.47 -2.32 -22.39
N GLU A 148 -2.88 -3.50 -21.89
CA GLU A 148 -3.20 -4.64 -22.74
C GLU A 148 -4.55 -4.45 -23.41
N LEU A 149 -5.58 -4.03 -22.67
CA LEU A 149 -6.88 -3.69 -23.24
C LEU A 149 -6.76 -2.60 -24.33
N LYS A 150 -5.94 -1.56 -24.11
CA LYS A 150 -5.69 -0.53 -25.12
C LYS A 150 -5.10 -1.10 -26.40
N ARG A 151 -4.12 -2.00 -26.32
CA ARG A 151 -3.54 -2.65 -27.51
C ARG A 151 -4.61 -3.44 -28.28
N MET A 152 -5.43 -4.19 -27.57
CA MET A 152 -6.49 -5.00 -28.19
C MET A 152 -7.55 -4.13 -28.86
N LEU A 153 -7.94 -3.01 -28.24
CA LEU A 153 -8.87 -2.05 -28.84
C LEU A 153 -8.30 -1.41 -30.11
N VAL A 154 -7.00 -1.07 -30.12
CA VAL A 154 -6.33 -0.52 -31.32
C VAL A 154 -6.28 -1.57 -32.43
N GLU A 155 -5.97 -2.83 -32.10
CA GLU A 155 -5.96 -3.91 -33.09
C GLU A 155 -7.35 -4.18 -33.71
N GLU A 156 -8.40 -4.12 -32.89
CA GLU A 156 -9.78 -4.34 -33.35
C GLU A 156 -10.34 -3.16 -34.14
N TYR A 157 -10.14 -1.93 -33.65
CA TYR A 157 -10.88 -0.74 -34.11
C TYR A 157 -10.03 0.28 -34.88
N CYS A 158 -8.73 0.03 -35.08
CA CYS A 158 -7.86 0.87 -35.90
C CYS A 158 -7.27 0.05 -37.06
N PRO A 159 -7.97 -0.02 -38.20
CA PRO A 159 -7.47 -0.67 -39.39
C PRO A 159 -6.14 -0.04 -39.83
N ARG A 160 -5.16 -0.86 -40.23
CA ARG A 160 -3.84 -0.37 -40.71
C ARG A 160 -3.95 0.65 -41.85
N GLU A 161 -4.99 0.55 -42.67
CA GLU A 161 -5.25 1.46 -43.77
C GLU A 161 -5.58 2.89 -43.29
N GLU A 162 -6.30 3.03 -42.19
CA GLU A 162 -6.58 4.35 -41.58
C GLU A 162 -5.30 4.98 -41.00
N ILE A 163 -4.45 4.17 -40.38
CA ILE A 163 -3.14 4.62 -39.86
C ILE A 163 -2.28 5.13 -41.03
N HIS A 164 -2.23 4.37 -42.12
CA HIS A 164 -1.43 4.76 -43.29
C HIS A 164 -1.94 6.03 -43.96
N ASN A 165 -3.26 6.23 -44.03
CA ASN A 165 -3.84 7.45 -44.58
C ASN A 165 -3.51 8.67 -43.71
N LEU A 166 -3.55 8.54 -42.37
CA LEU A 166 -3.13 9.60 -41.47
C LEU A 166 -1.63 9.93 -41.58
N GLU A 167 -0.78 8.94 -41.84
CA GLU A 167 0.66 9.15 -42.08
C GLU A 167 0.96 9.87 -43.41
N GLN A 168 0.11 9.72 -44.43
CA GLN A 168 0.28 10.38 -45.73
C GLN A 168 -0.27 11.82 -45.78
N GLU A 169 -1.13 12.22 -44.83
CA GLU A 169 -1.67 13.59 -44.73
C GLU A 169 -0.84 14.53 -43.83
N LEU A 170 0.22 14.02 -43.18
CA LEU A 170 1.20 14.76 -42.37
C LEU A 170 2.42 15.20 -43.19
#